data_AF-A0A939U275-F1
#
_entry.id   AF-A0A939U275-F1
#
_cell.length_a   1.000
_cell.length_b   1.000
_cell.length_c   1.000
_cell.angle_alpha   90.00
_cell.angle_beta   90.00
_cell.angle_gamma   90.00
#
_symmetry.space_group_name_H-M   'P 1'
#
loop_
_entity.id
_entity.type
_entity.pdbx_description
1 polymer ?
#
loop_
_entity_poly.entity_id
_entity_poly.type
_entity_poly.pdbx_seq_one_letter_code
_entity_poly.pdbx_strand_id
1 'polypeptide(L)'
;MKKRFYCTKEERISIANEYYTTDVSSKEICQKYGIPSHNVLCNWVKRYIKEVKSPEKVLPLPRRPVSDLSPGLSSDMAGTSKETEELKARIAELEKALKWEQMRTHALETMIEIAEEQGMKV
;
A
#
# COMPACT_ATOMS: atom_id res chain seq x y z
N MET A 1 38.19 -21.17 -6.16
CA MET A 1 38.48 -19.72 -6.21
C MET A 1 37.16 -18.97 -6.07
N LYS A 2 37.01 -18.09 -5.08
CA LYS A 2 35.80 -17.23 -4.96
C LYS A 2 35.95 -16.09 -5.96
N LYS A 3 35.25 -16.16 -7.10
CA LYS A 3 35.25 -15.10 -8.12
C LYS A 3 34.65 -13.85 -7.45
N ARG A 4 35.42 -12.76 -7.40
CA ARG A 4 34.93 -11.49 -6.87
C ARG A 4 33.85 -11.00 -7.83
N PHE A 5 32.62 -10.93 -7.34
CA PHE A 5 31.53 -10.29 -8.08
C PHE A 5 31.77 -8.78 -8.03
N TYR A 6 32.08 -8.20 -9.19
CA TYR A 6 32.23 -6.76 -9.34
C TYR A 6 30.91 -6.21 -9.84
N CYS A 7 30.32 -5.32 -9.06
CA CYS A 7 29.08 -4.65 -9.39
C CYS A 7 29.16 -3.25 -8.79
N THR A 8 28.77 -2.26 -9.57
CA THR A 8 28.80 -0.85 -9.21
C THR A 8 27.75 -0.53 -8.14
N LYS A 9 27.84 0.64 -7.48
CA LYS A 9 26.87 1.01 -6.45
C LYS A 9 25.45 1.12 -7.04
N GLU A 10 25.34 1.70 -8.23
CA GLU A 10 24.07 1.98 -8.92
C GLU A 10 23.34 0.70 -9.29
N GLU A 11 24.06 -0.28 -9.85
CA GLU A 11 23.50 -1.60 -10.17
C GLU A 11 22.95 -2.30 -8.93
N ARG A 12 23.66 -2.24 -7.79
CA ARG A 12 23.16 -2.86 -6.54
C ARG A 12 21.89 -2.19 -6.02
N ILE A 13 21.75 -0.87 -6.20
CA ILE A 13 20.53 -0.14 -5.84
C ILE A 13 19.39 -0.57 -6.75
N SER A 14 19.62 -0.63 -8.07
CA SER A 14 18.62 -1.05 -9.05
C SER A 14 18.13 -2.47 -8.77
N ILE A 15 19.04 -3.42 -8.53
CA ILE A 15 18.71 -4.81 -8.19
C ILE A 15 17.93 -4.90 -6.87
N ALA A 16 18.33 -4.14 -5.86
CA ALA A 16 17.64 -4.12 -4.56
C ALA A 16 16.23 -3.51 -4.66
N ASN A 17 16.05 -2.51 -5.54
CA ASN A 17 14.75 -1.91 -5.81
C ASN A 17 13.85 -2.88 -6.55
N GLU A 18 14.35 -3.56 -7.59
CA GLU A 18 13.61 -4.58 -8.34
C GLU A 18 13.11 -5.72 -7.44
N TYR A 19 13.94 -6.16 -6.48
CA TYR A 19 13.52 -7.13 -5.45
C TYR A 19 12.39 -6.63 -4.56
N TYR A 20 12.33 -5.32 -4.30
CA TYR A 20 11.32 -4.74 -3.42
C TYR A 20 10.01 -4.42 -4.17
N THR A 21 10.10 -4.10 -5.46
CA THR A 21 8.94 -3.75 -6.29
C THR A 21 8.27 -4.95 -6.93
N THR A 22 9.02 -6.03 -7.16
CA THR A 22 8.56 -7.21 -7.89
C THR A 22 8.40 -8.38 -6.93
N ASP A 23 7.37 -9.22 -7.11
CA ASP A 23 7.12 -10.43 -6.32
C ASP A 23 7.99 -11.62 -6.77
N VAL A 24 9.28 -11.36 -7.01
CA VAL A 24 10.25 -12.39 -7.41
C VAL A 24 10.99 -12.90 -6.19
N SER A 25 11.22 -14.21 -6.17
CA SER A 25 11.99 -14.81 -5.11
C SER A 25 13.44 -14.36 -5.16
N SER A 26 14.06 -14.34 -3.99
CA SER A 26 15.43 -13.90 -3.88
C SER A 26 16.44 -14.81 -4.60
N LYS A 27 16.07 -16.08 -4.82
CA LYS A 27 16.84 -17.03 -5.64
C LYS A 27 16.81 -16.65 -7.12
N GLU A 28 15.65 -16.26 -7.63
CA GLU A 28 15.47 -15.86 -9.04
C GLU A 28 16.27 -14.61 -9.36
N ILE A 29 16.26 -13.60 -8.47
CA ILE A 29 17.11 -12.41 -8.63
C ILE A 29 18.60 -12.76 -8.58
N CYS A 30 19.00 -13.65 -7.66
CA CYS A 30 20.40 -14.05 -7.59
C CYS A 30 20.86 -14.78 -8.86
N GLN A 31 19.99 -15.60 -9.46
CA GLN A 31 20.29 -16.26 -10.73
C GLN A 31 20.35 -15.26 -11.88
N LYS A 32 19.37 -14.35 -11.98
CA LYS A 32 19.28 -13.32 -13.03
C LYS A 32 20.51 -12.44 -13.10
N TYR A 33 21.03 -12.01 -11.95
CA TYR A 33 22.16 -11.09 -11.85
C TYR A 33 23.49 -11.78 -11.50
N GLY A 34 23.53 -13.11 -11.43
CA GLY A 34 24.74 -13.86 -11.08
C GLY A 34 25.27 -13.56 -9.67
N ILE A 35 24.38 -13.21 -8.73
CA ILE A 35 24.74 -12.88 -7.35
C ILE A 35 25.16 -14.18 -6.65
N PRO A 36 26.35 -14.22 -6.04
CA PRO A 36 26.90 -15.46 -5.49
C PRO A 36 26.14 -16.00 -4.28
N SER A 37 25.34 -15.18 -3.59
CA SER A 37 24.56 -15.60 -2.43
C SER A 37 23.40 -14.66 -2.18
N HIS A 38 22.27 -15.22 -1.78
CA HIS A 38 21.11 -14.48 -1.28
C HIS A 38 21.47 -13.51 -0.12
N ASN A 39 22.44 -13.86 0.72
CA ASN A 39 22.88 -12.99 1.81
C ASN A 39 23.45 -11.66 1.31
N VAL A 40 24.06 -11.66 0.12
CA VAL A 40 24.58 -10.45 -0.53
C VAL A 40 23.43 -9.55 -0.97
N LEU A 41 22.39 -10.13 -1.59
CA LEU A 41 21.17 -9.42 -1.97
C LEU A 41 20.46 -8.83 -0.74
N CYS A 42 20.27 -9.62 0.31
CA CYS A 42 19.69 -9.16 1.58
C CYS A 42 20.47 -7.99 2.19
N ASN A 43 21.80 -8.02 2.14
CA ASN A 43 22.64 -6.94 2.64
C ASN A 43 22.50 -5.66 1.80
N TRP A 44 22.36 -5.77 0.48
CA TRP A 44 22.07 -4.63 -0.39
C TRP A 44 20.70 -4.05 -0.09
N VAL A 45 19.66 -4.89 -0.04
CA VAL A 45 18.29 -4.47 0.29
C VAL A 45 18.26 -3.75 1.64
N LYS A 46 18.85 -4.31 2.70
CA LYS A 46 18.93 -3.63 4.02
C LYS A 46 19.65 -2.28 3.98
N ARG A 47 20.71 -2.15 3.18
CA ARG A 47 21.48 -0.91 3.04
C ARG A 47 20.71 0.14 2.25
N TYR A 48 20.10 -0.25 1.14
CA TYR A 48 19.44 0.64 0.22
C TYR A 48 17.98 0.92 0.56
N ILE A 49 17.32 0.12 1.40
CA ILE A 49 15.98 0.45 1.94
C ILE A 49 15.97 1.84 2.58
N LYS A 50 17.06 2.26 3.24
CA LYS A 50 17.17 3.61 3.80
C LYS A 50 17.27 4.70 2.74
N GLU A 51 17.88 4.40 1.59
CA GLU A 51 18.02 5.31 0.46
C GLU A 51 16.74 5.33 -0.41
N VAL A 52 16.05 4.18 -0.55
CA VAL A 52 14.83 4.01 -1.37
C VAL A 52 13.56 4.43 -0.63
N LYS A 53 13.45 4.21 0.69
CA LYS A 53 12.30 4.68 1.49
C LYS A 53 12.37 6.16 1.86
N SER A 54 13.45 6.86 1.47
CA SER A 54 13.61 8.29 1.79
C SER A 54 13.96 9.09 0.53
N PRO A 55 13.03 9.23 -0.44
CA PRO A 55 13.14 10.31 -1.42
C PRO A 55 12.91 11.69 -0.77
N GLU A 56 12.43 11.76 0.48
CA GLU A 56 12.26 13.02 1.19
C GLU A 56 12.77 12.93 2.64
N LYS A 57 13.28 14.05 3.14
CA LYS A 57 13.67 14.30 4.52
C LYS A 57 12.59 13.83 5.50
N VAL A 58 12.67 12.60 5.98
CA VAL A 58 11.99 12.26 7.24
C VAL A 58 12.86 12.85 8.34
N LEU A 59 12.38 13.92 8.96
CA LEU A 59 12.96 14.52 10.15
C LEU A 59 13.33 13.39 11.12
N PRO A 60 14.55 13.38 11.71
CA PRO A 60 14.88 12.37 12.69
C PRO A 60 13.92 12.55 13.88
N LEU A 61 12.96 11.63 13.99
CA LEU A 61 12.15 11.54 15.20
C LEU A 61 13.12 11.33 16.36
N PRO A 62 13.03 12.13 17.43
CA PRO A 62 13.94 12.03 18.55
C PRO A 62 13.85 10.61 19.12
N ARG A 63 14.99 9.90 19.14
CA ARG A 63 15.09 8.60 19.83
C ARG A 63 14.87 8.87 21.31
N ARG A 64 13.68 8.53 21.81
CA ARG A 64 13.47 8.45 23.25
C ARG A 64 14.32 7.29 23.77
N PRO A 65 15.13 7.49 24.82
CA PRO A 65 15.88 6.41 25.44
C PRO A 65 14.89 5.36 25.95
N VAL A 66 15.17 4.09 25.66
CA VAL A 66 14.34 2.92 25.98
C VAL A 66 14.28 2.60 27.49
N SER A 67 14.58 3.56 28.36
CA SER A 67 14.68 3.40 29.82
C SER A 67 13.44 3.85 30.59
N ASP A 68 12.48 4.52 29.95
CA ASP A 68 11.14 4.75 30.50
C ASP A 68 10.14 3.80 29.83
N LEU A 69 10.36 2.50 29.95
CA LEU A 69 9.27 1.55 29.82
C LEU A 69 8.42 1.65 31.11
N SER A 70 7.56 2.67 31.13
CA SER A 70 6.39 2.65 31.98
C SER A 70 5.63 1.34 31.70
N PRO A 71 5.32 0.51 32.70
CA PRO A 71 4.48 -0.66 32.51
C PRO A 71 3.04 -0.17 32.29
N GLY A 72 2.74 0.19 31.04
CA GLY A 72 1.49 0.83 30.66
C GLY A 72 1.23 0.80 29.16
N LEU A 73 1.64 -0.26 28.47
CA LEU A 73 1.12 -0.57 27.13
C LEU A 73 -0.14 -1.42 27.27
N SER A 74 -1.21 -0.77 27.72
CA SER A 74 -2.56 -1.33 27.71
C SER A 74 -3.56 -0.18 27.86
N SER A 75 -3.90 0.48 26.74
CA SER A 75 -5.12 1.31 26.65
C SER A 75 -5.53 1.72 25.22
N ASP A 76 -4.69 1.61 24.19
CA ASP A 76 -4.99 2.29 22.91
C ASP A 76 -5.56 1.39 21.79
N MET A 77 -5.78 0.10 22.05
CA MET A 77 -6.43 -0.84 21.12
C MET A 77 -7.97 -0.79 21.13
N ALA A 78 -8.57 0.16 21.86
CA ALA A 78 -10.03 0.36 21.91
C ALA A 78 -10.50 1.56 21.06
N GLY A 79 -9.63 2.55 20.84
CA GLY A 79 -9.96 3.75 20.06
C GLY A 79 -10.06 3.49 18.56
N THR A 80 -9.10 2.73 18.00
CA THR A 80 -9.11 2.32 16.59
C THR A 80 -10.28 1.41 16.25
N SER A 81 -10.72 0.54 17.16
CA SER A 81 -11.88 -0.32 16.91
C SER A 81 -13.16 0.50 16.72
N LYS A 82 -13.41 1.50 17.59
CA LYS A 82 -14.58 2.37 17.49
C LYS A 82 -14.57 3.22 16.21
N GLU A 83 -13.44 3.84 15.90
CA GLU A 83 -13.28 4.60 14.66
C GLU A 83 -13.51 3.72 13.42
N THR A 84 -13.04 2.48 13.42
CA THR A 84 -13.29 1.55 12.30
C THR A 84 -14.75 1.13 12.17
N GLU A 85 -15.48 1.04 13.28
CA GLU A 85 -16.92 0.74 13.26
C GLU A 85 -17.73 1.93 12.75
N GLU A 86 -17.40 3.15 13.21
CA GLU A 86 -18.03 4.39 12.75
C GLU A 86 -17.82 4.60 11.24
N LEU A 87 -16.60 4.36 10.74
CA LEU A 87 -16.30 4.45 9.31
C LEU A 87 -17.09 3.42 8.49
N LYS A 88 -17.23 2.18 8.98
CA LYS A 88 -18.05 1.15 8.32
C LYS A 88 -19.52 1.51 8.30
N ALA A 89 -20.05 2.05 9.39
CA ALA A 89 -21.44 2.52 9.45
C ALA A 89 -21.68 3.64 8.45
N ARG A 90 -20.72 4.58 8.33
CA ARG A 90 -20.81 5.66 7.34
C ARG A 90 -20.76 5.15 5.91
N ILE A 91 -19.93 4.15 5.61
CA ILE A 91 -19.88 3.51 4.28
C ILE A 91 -21.24 2.88 3.96
N ALA A 92 -21.81 2.10 4.88
CA ALA A 92 -23.10 1.44 4.66
C ALA A 92 -24.25 2.44 4.43
N GLU A 93 -24.25 3.56 5.16
CA GLU A 93 -25.23 4.65 4.96
C GLU A 93 -25.08 5.29 3.58
N LEU A 94 -23.85 5.61 3.18
CA LEU A 94 -23.56 6.21 1.88
C LEU A 94 -23.93 5.26 0.72
N GLU A 95 -23.67 3.96 0.87
CA GLU A 95 -24.06 2.95 -0.12
C GLU A 95 -25.59 2.84 -0.25
N LYS A 96 -26.33 2.93 0.86
CA LYS A 96 -27.80 2.93 0.83
C LYS A 96 -28.35 4.17 0.13
N ALA A 97 -27.78 5.35 0.40
CA ALA A 97 -28.16 6.60 -0.26
C ALA A 97 -27.87 6.55 -1.77
N LEU A 98 -26.70 6.02 -2.14
CA LEU A 98 -26.33 5.82 -3.55
C LEU A 98 -27.33 4.91 -4.26
N LYS A 99 -27.69 3.78 -3.64
CA LYS A 99 -28.65 2.83 -4.21
C LYS A 99 -30.04 3.44 -4.37
N TRP A 100 -30.48 4.27 -3.41
CA TRP A 100 -31.75 4.99 -3.51
C TRP A 100 -31.76 5.95 -4.70
N GLU A 101 -30.73 6.77 -4.86
CA GLU A 101 -30.63 7.68 -6.00
C GLU A 101 -30.52 6.92 -7.33
N GLN A 102 -29.77 5.83 -7.40
CA GLN A 102 -29.71 4.98 -8.60
C GLN A 102 -31.08 4.43 -8.98
N MET A 103 -31.86 3.92 -8.02
CA MET A 103 -33.22 3.43 -8.29
C MET A 103 -34.14 4.57 -8.72
N ARG A 104 -34.01 5.76 -8.12
CA ARG A 104 -34.78 6.94 -8.48
C ARG A 104 -34.47 7.39 -9.91
N THR A 105 -33.19 7.47 -10.27
CA THR A 105 -32.75 7.80 -11.64
C THR A 105 -33.28 6.79 -12.63
N HIS A 106 -33.13 5.49 -12.34
CA HIS A 106 -33.63 4.45 -13.23
C HIS A 106 -35.16 4.51 -13.39
N ALA A 107 -35.91 4.73 -12.30
CA ALA A 107 -37.36 4.91 -12.39
C ALA A 107 -37.74 6.14 -13.23
N LEU A 108 -37.05 7.28 -13.07
CA LEU A 108 -37.26 8.47 -13.90
C LEU A 108 -36.98 8.19 -15.37
N GLU A 109 -35.89 7.49 -15.67
CA GLU A 109 -35.51 7.10 -17.03
C GLU A 109 -36.58 6.18 -17.66
N THR A 110 -37.06 5.18 -16.94
CA THR A 110 -38.16 4.32 -17.44
C THR A 110 -39.45 5.11 -17.67
N MET A 111 -39.74 6.14 -16.87
CA MET A 111 -40.91 7.00 -17.11
C MET A 111 -40.72 7.89 -18.34
N ILE A 112 -39.49 8.33 -18.62
CA ILE A 112 -39.15 9.06 -19.84
C ILE A 112 -39.34 8.15 -21.05
N GLU A 113 -38.81 6.92 -21.02
CA GLU A 113 -38.99 5.92 -22.08
C GLU A 113 -40.47 5.67 -22.40
N ILE A 114 -41.31 5.48 -21.37
CA ILE A 114 -42.75 5.28 -21.55
C ILE A 114 -43.42 6.53 -22.13
N ALA A 115 -43.01 7.74 -21.72
CA ALA A 115 -43.55 8.99 -22.25
C ALA A 115 -43.19 9.20 -23.73
N GLU A 116 -41.94 8.90 -24.10
CA GLU A 116 -41.46 8.93 -25.48
C GLU A 116 -42.21 7.92 -26.36
N GLU A 117 -42.42 6.69 -25.87
CA GLU A 117 -43.16 5.64 -26.59
C GLU A 117 -44.63 6.02 -26.82
N GLN A 118 -45.25 6.73 -25.86
CA GLN A 118 -46.62 7.26 -25.99
C GLN A 118 -46.71 8.54 -26.84
N GLY A 119 -45.62 8.97 -27.47
CA GLY A 119 -45.59 10.13 -28.37
C GLY A 119 -45.60 11.48 -27.66
N MET A 120 -45.43 11.51 -26.33
CA MET A 120 -45.16 12.73 -25.57
C MET A 120 -43.67 13.01 -25.62
N LYS A 121 -43.24 13.86 -26.57
CA LYS A 121 -41.87 14.38 -26.58
C LYS A 121 -41.64 15.21 -25.31
N VAL A 122 -40.71 14.76 -24.46
CA VAL A 122 -40.23 15.45 -23.26
C VAL A 122 -39.10 16.41 -23.62
#